data_AF-A0A9P0KNB6-F1
#
_entry.id   AF-A0A9P0KNB6-F1
#
_cell.length_a   1.000
_cell.length_b   1.000
_cell.length_c   1.000
_cell.angle_alpha   90.00
_cell.angle_beta   90.00
_cell.angle_gamma   90.00
#
_symmetry.space_group_name_H-M   'P 1'
#
loop_
_entity.id
_entity.type
_entity.pdbx_description
1 polymer ?
#
loop_
_entity_poly.entity_id
_entity_poly.type
_entity_poly.pdbx_seq_one_letter_code
_entity_poly.pdbx_strand_id
1 'polypeptide(L)'
;MKAKGKSNYLKQNKVFINSDLTKKERGIQKTLRDRAAIETAKGNAARVGYQYIIINGIKHSWNKKENKIEEIENPINIEQENSKN
;
A
#
# COMPACT_ATOMS: atom_id res chain seq x y z
N MET A 1 -13.77 -14.37 -45.13
CA MET A 1 -13.14 -13.05 -44.90
C MET A 1 -12.81 -12.92 -43.41
N LYS A 2 -11.53 -12.70 -43.04
CA LYS A 2 -11.10 -12.52 -41.65
C LYS A 2 -11.10 -11.04 -41.29
N ALA A 3 -11.99 -10.58 -40.42
CA ALA A 3 -11.89 -9.27 -39.81
C ALA A 3 -11.01 -9.36 -38.55
N LYS A 4 -9.74 -8.93 -38.66
CA LYS A 4 -8.87 -8.72 -37.48
C LYS A 4 -9.25 -7.38 -36.84
N GLY A 5 -10.06 -7.41 -35.79
CA GLY A 5 -10.30 -6.23 -34.95
C GLY A 5 -9.02 -5.83 -34.23
N LYS A 6 -8.40 -4.72 -34.66
CA LYS A 6 -7.28 -4.09 -33.95
C LYS A 6 -7.82 -3.43 -32.67
N SER A 7 -7.88 -4.16 -31.56
CA SER A 7 -8.17 -3.58 -30.25
C SER A 7 -6.91 -2.90 -29.70
N ASN A 8 -6.67 -1.65 -30.10
CA ASN A 8 -5.54 -0.83 -29.64
C ASN A 8 -5.97 0.38 -28.80
N TYR A 9 -7.21 0.44 -28.31
CA TYR A 9 -7.78 1.64 -27.68
C TYR A 9 -7.61 1.75 -26.15
N LEU A 10 -6.95 0.79 -25.49
CA LEU A 10 -6.70 0.87 -24.04
C LEU A 10 -5.34 1.50 -23.67
N LYS A 11 -4.51 1.84 -24.65
CA LYS A 11 -3.26 2.58 -24.42
C LYS A 11 -3.53 4.07 -24.51
N GLN A 12 -3.92 4.73 -23.42
CA GLN A 12 -3.51 6.12 -23.09
C GLN A 12 -4.26 6.81 -21.96
N ASN A 13 -5.36 6.26 -21.43
CA ASN A 13 -6.01 6.89 -20.29
C ASN A 13 -5.31 6.48 -18.99
N LYS A 14 -4.46 7.36 -18.46
CA LYS A 14 -3.93 7.24 -17.09
C LYS A 14 -5.14 7.30 -16.14
N VAL A 15 -5.66 6.15 -15.76
CA VAL A 15 -6.75 6.04 -14.78
C VAL A 15 -6.15 6.36 -13.42
N PHE A 16 -6.47 7.54 -12.90
CA PHE A 16 -6.14 7.91 -11.54
C PHE A 16 -7.29 7.47 -10.64
N ILE A 17 -7.05 6.47 -9.80
CA ILE A 17 -7.96 6.17 -8.69
C ILE A 17 -7.78 7.31 -7.69
N ASN A 18 -8.74 8.23 -7.64
CA ASN A 18 -8.81 9.18 -6.52
C ASN A 18 -9.06 8.35 -5.27
N SER A 19 -8.00 8.16 -4.48
CA SER A 19 -8.11 7.47 -3.19
C SER A 19 -8.93 8.34 -2.26
N ASP A 20 -10.06 7.80 -1.77
CA ASP A 20 -11.00 8.51 -0.89
C ASP A 20 -10.47 8.55 0.55
N LEU A 21 -9.25 9.11 0.70
CA LEU A 21 -8.55 9.19 1.97
C LEU A 21 -9.03 10.41 2.76
N THR A 22 -9.41 10.17 4.01
CA THR A 22 -9.67 11.23 4.98
C THR A 22 -8.41 12.08 5.21
N LYS A 23 -8.57 13.29 5.74
CA LYS A 23 -7.43 14.19 6.06
C LYS A 23 -6.41 13.51 7.00
N LYS A 24 -6.89 12.71 7.96
CA LYS A 24 -6.05 11.94 8.89
C LYS A 24 -5.26 10.87 8.15
N GLU A 25 -5.92 10.09 7.29
CA GLU A 25 -5.27 9.04 6.50
C GLU A 25 -4.27 9.60 5.50
N ARG A 26 -4.55 10.75 4.89
CA ARG A 26 -3.56 11.46 4.06
C ARG A 26 -2.32 11.85 4.85
N GLY A 27 -2.47 12.26 6.11
CA GLY A 27 -1.35 12.52 7.02
C GLY A 27 -0.52 11.28 7.26
N ILE A 28 -1.17 10.16 7.60
CA ILE A 28 -0.50 8.86 7.80
C ILE A 28 0.25 8.44 6.53
N GLN A 29 -0.41 8.52 5.37
CA GLN A 29 0.18 8.15 4.08
C GLN A 29 1.36 9.06 3.68
N LYS A 30 1.37 10.32 4.14
CA LYS A 30 2.50 11.23 3.96
C LYS A 30 3.68 10.76 4.80
N THR A 31 3.47 10.52 6.10
CA THR A 31 4.52 10.03 7.01
C THR A 31 5.15 8.72 6.52
N LEU A 32 4.33 7.78 6.04
CA LEU A 32 4.82 6.52 5.48
C LEU A 32 5.65 6.73 4.21
N ARG A 33 5.26 7.67 3.34
CA ARG A 33 6.03 8.02 2.14
C ARG A 33 7.36 8.70 2.48
N ASP A 34 7.36 9.60 3.45
CA ASP A 34 8.57 10.28 3.90
C ASP A 34 9.56 9.26 4.48
N ARG A 35 9.07 8.29 5.28
CA ARG A 35 9.89 7.19 5.79
C ARG A 35 10.42 6.30 4.67
N ALA A 36 9.59 5.95 3.70
CA ALA A 36 10.02 5.16 2.55
C ALA A 36 11.11 5.87 1.75
N ALA A 37 10.99 7.18 1.52
CA ALA A 37 11.99 7.97 0.83
C ALA A 37 13.35 7.93 1.55
N ILE A 38 13.34 8.08 2.88
CA ILE A 38 14.55 7.97 3.71
C ILE A 38 15.19 6.59 3.57
N GLU A 39 14.40 5.52 3.63
CA GLU A 39 14.93 4.16 3.52
C GLU A 39 15.45 3.85 2.11
N THR A 40 14.77 4.33 1.05
CA THR A 40 15.29 4.21 -0.32
C THR A 40 16.57 5.00 -0.52
N ALA A 41 16.72 6.17 0.11
CA ALA A 41 17.94 6.96 0.05
C ALA A 41 19.13 6.24 0.73
N LYS A 42 18.85 5.37 1.71
CA LYS A 42 19.85 4.49 2.34
C LYS A 42 20.16 3.23 1.50
N GLY A 43 19.48 3.03 0.37
CA GLY A 43 19.64 1.84 -0.48
C GLY A 43 18.71 0.67 -0.12
N ASN A 44 17.76 0.86 0.80
CA ASN A 44 16.81 -0.18 1.18
C ASN A 44 15.62 -0.23 0.20
N ALA A 45 15.07 -1.43 -0.01
CA ALA A 45 13.87 -1.61 -0.80
C ALA A 45 12.64 -1.26 0.04
N ALA A 46 12.06 -0.07 -0.16
CA ALA A 46 10.86 0.36 0.56
C ALA A 46 9.62 0.42 -0.36
N ARG A 47 8.49 -0.10 0.12
CA ARG A 47 7.18 -0.04 -0.56
C ARG A 47 6.11 0.45 0.40
N VAL A 48 5.34 1.44 -0.01
CA VAL A 48 4.24 1.98 0.81
C VAL A 48 2.91 1.35 0.36
N GLY A 49 2.15 0.84 1.32
CA GLY A 49 0.77 0.40 1.13
C GLY A 49 -0.21 1.29 1.88
N TYR A 50 -1.48 0.87 1.97
CA TYR A 50 -2.48 1.60 2.74
C TYR A 50 -2.25 1.38 4.25
N GLN A 51 -1.87 2.43 4.98
CA GLN A 51 -1.56 2.38 6.43
C GLN A 51 -0.40 1.44 6.83
N TYR A 52 0.48 1.05 5.90
CA TYR A 52 1.70 0.28 6.22
C TYR A 52 2.85 0.60 5.26
N ILE A 53 4.06 0.24 5.66
CA ILE A 53 5.27 0.30 4.85
C ILE A 53 5.99 -1.06 4.91
N ILE A 54 6.58 -1.49 3.81
CA ILE A 54 7.44 -2.67 3.74
C ILE A 54 8.86 -2.17 3.51
N ILE A 55 9.81 -2.54 4.36
CA ILE A 55 11.23 -2.19 4.23
C ILE A 55 12.02 -3.49 4.19
N ASN A 56 12.79 -3.73 3.12
CA ASN A 56 13.59 -4.95 2.94
C ASN A 56 12.80 -6.26 3.13
N GLY A 57 11.52 -6.26 2.75
CA GLY A 57 10.63 -7.41 2.89
C GLY A 57 9.91 -7.52 4.25
N ILE A 58 10.27 -6.70 5.24
CA ILE A 58 9.61 -6.66 6.55
C ILE A 58 8.46 -5.66 6.51
N LYS A 59 7.28 -6.08 6.95
CA LYS A 59 6.07 -5.25 6.99
C LYS A 59 5.96 -4.52 8.34
N HIS A 60 5.87 -3.20 8.27
CA HIS A 60 5.61 -2.34 9.42
C HIS A 60 4.26 -1.65 9.24
N SER A 61 3.35 -1.83 10.19
CA SER A 61 2.01 -1.24 10.13
C SER A 61 1.95 0.06 10.93
N TRP A 62 1.06 0.96 10.52
CA TRP A 62 0.74 2.14 11.30
C TRP A 62 -0.12 1.76 12.51
N ASN A 63 0.40 1.97 13.71
CA ASN A 63 -0.38 1.87 14.94
C ASN A 63 -1.16 3.17 15.16
N LYS A 64 -2.50 3.08 15.11
CA LYS A 64 -3.42 4.22 15.31
C LYS A 64 -3.44 4.75 16.74
N LYS A 65 -3.12 3.93 17.75
CA LYS A 65 -3.11 4.31 19.17
C LYS A 65 -1.88 5.15 19.49
N GLU A 66 -0.72 4.70 19.03
CA GLU A 66 0.57 5.34 19.31
C GLU A 66 1.00 6.37 18.24
N ASN A 67 0.26 6.48 17.12
CA ASN A 67 0.63 7.28 15.94
C ASN A 67 2.06 7.03 15.44
N LYS A 68 2.50 5.77 15.53
CA LYS A 68 3.86 5.34 15.17
C LYS A 68 3.81 4.12 14.25
N ILE A 69 4.90 3.93 13.51
CA ILE A 69 5.13 2.74 12.70
C ILE A 69 5.68 1.66 13.63
N GLU A 70 4.99 0.53 13.73
CA GLU A 70 5.43 -0.62 14.52
C GLU A 70 5.79 -1.77 13.57
N GLU A 71 6.89 -2.45 13.89
CA GLU A 71 7.25 -3.68 13.20
C GLU A 71 6.24 -4.76 13.58
N ILE A 72 5.61 -5.39 12.59
CA ILE A 72 4.79 -6.55 12.87
C ILE A 72 5.73 -7.76 12.83
N GLU A 73 6.22 -8.21 13.98
CA GLU A 73 6.99 -9.46 14.09
C GLU A 73 6.12 -10.71 13.82
N ASN A 74 4.80 -10.56 13.74
CA ASN A 74 3.87 -11.66 13.54
C ASN A 74 3.18 -11.60 12.17
N PRO A 75 3.46 -12.52 11.22
CA PRO A 75 2.53 -12.77 10.13
C PRO A 75 1.22 -13.25 10.76
N ILE A 76 0.21 -12.37 10.78
CA ILE A 76 -1.12 -12.68 11.29
C ILE A 76 -1.63 -13.91 10.52
N ASN A 77 -1.88 -15.01 11.23
CA ASN A 77 -2.74 -16.11 10.75
C ASN A 77 -4.14 -15.52 10.55
N ILE A 78 -4.45 -15.13 9.31
CA ILE A 78 -5.77 -14.66 8.91
C ILE A 78 -6.63 -15.88 8.58
N GLU A 79 -6.90 -16.72 9.57
CA GLU A 79 -7.98 -17.71 9.49
C GLU A 79 -8.68 -17.72 10.85
N GLN A 80 -9.99 -17.95 10.86
CA GLN A 80 -10.87 -18.02 12.04
C GLN A 80 -11.56 -16.70 12.48
N GLU A 81 -12.24 -15.99 11.57
CA GLU A 81 -13.40 -15.16 11.98
C GLU A 81 -14.56 -15.19 10.96
N ASN A 82 -14.73 -16.31 10.26
CA ASN A 82 -15.93 -16.60 9.46
C ASN A 82 -16.49 -17.99 9.83
N SER A 83 -16.81 -18.21 11.09
CA SER A 83 -17.73 -19.28 11.50
C SER A 83 -18.25 -19.02 12.90
N LYS A 84 -19.35 -18.28 12.98
CA LYS A 84 -20.57 -18.65 13.69
C LYS A 84 -21.58 -17.52 13.49
N ASN A 85 -22.29 -17.67 12.38
CA ASN A 85 -23.68 -17.28 12.27
C ASN A 85 -24.49 -18.12 13.27
#